data_AF-A0A1F3XXT8-F1
#
_entry.id   AF-A0A1F3XXT8-F1
#
_cell.length_a   1.000
_cell.length_b   1.000
_cell.length_c   1.000
_cell.angle_alpha   90.00
_cell.angle_beta   90.00
_cell.angle_gamma   90.00
#
_symmetry.space_group_name_H-M   'P 1'
#
loop_
_entity.id
_entity.type
_entity.pdbx_description
1 polymer ?
#
loop_
_entity_poly.entity_id
_entity_poly.type
_entity_poly.pdbx_seq_one_letter_code
_entity_poly.pdbx_strand_id
1 'polypeptide(L)'
;MIRLLGYALLVLLAPFAPPPAAYAEVACNPEIQDVLWAKHTPTQLQDRIFELQNTGRYEIAAHYQKKLEERMRSFNGRVIDDTNSKALMGSTKPRLVHLGDGVKAVFKPHNPSMVASNHLHEVAAYELDKLLGIGKVPVTVEAKFMVNGVETTGSLQIFVKGKVLNKLPASRIATVKTSVQHHEMQFFDWLTFNWDRHGENVIVGARDNIHAIDHGFSFMGNKGYLSGYDPVFSIPSARILSKLSSVSNDAIRTVLKGRVDNDVIGWILKRKEWVLGHFEIKNGRVAVKNGYDNYAALLKTAPEPPVLSAHRETIRKLREAQTGEGSTAVQRPVASGSGGETQPTVDRNAKTLPRRRLAP
;
A
#
# COMPACT_ATOMS: atom_id res chain seq x y z
N MET A 1 -14.72 16.08 -18.28
CA MET A 1 -13.48 16.72 -18.78
C MET A 1 -13.00 17.91 -17.95
N ILE A 2 -13.86 18.78 -17.40
CA ILE A 2 -13.43 19.97 -16.63
C ILE A 2 -12.78 19.66 -15.26
N ARG A 3 -13.06 18.50 -14.64
CA ARG A 3 -12.43 18.09 -13.36
C ARG A 3 -10.99 17.55 -13.48
N LEU A 4 -10.53 17.18 -14.68
CA LEU A 4 -9.20 16.57 -14.91
C LEU A 4 -8.07 17.62 -15.01
N LEU A 5 -8.38 18.85 -15.45
CA LEU A 5 -7.40 19.95 -15.54
C LEU A 5 -7.04 20.54 -14.18
N GLY A 6 -7.93 20.44 -13.19
CA GLY A 6 -7.68 20.97 -11.83
C GLY A 6 -6.65 20.17 -11.03
N TYR A 7 -6.58 18.85 -11.20
CA TYR A 7 -5.67 17.98 -10.45
C TYR A 7 -4.21 18.14 -10.87
N ALA A 8 -3.95 18.28 -12.18
CA ALA A 8 -2.59 18.52 -12.68
C ALA A 8 -2.07 19.90 -12.27
N LEU A 9 -2.95 20.90 -12.11
CA LEU A 9 -2.55 22.28 -11.82
C LEU A 9 -2.27 22.52 -10.32
N LEU A 10 -2.95 21.83 -9.40
CA LEU A 10 -2.82 22.08 -7.95
C LEU A 10 -1.59 21.41 -7.30
N VAL A 11 -1.08 20.33 -7.86
CA VAL A 11 0.13 19.62 -7.37
C VAL A 11 1.43 20.40 -7.65
N LEU A 12 1.37 21.50 -8.43
CA LEU A 12 2.53 22.22 -9.00
C LEU A 12 3.01 23.47 -8.23
N LEU A 13 2.49 23.79 -7.04
CA LEU A 13 2.64 25.14 -6.45
C LEU A 13 3.57 25.31 -5.24
N ALA A 14 4.24 24.28 -4.70
CA ALA A 14 5.16 24.48 -3.56
C ALA A 14 6.64 24.40 -3.99
N PRO A 15 7.43 25.50 -3.92
CA PRO A 15 8.89 25.42 -4.10
C PRO A 15 9.54 24.70 -2.92
N PHE A 16 10.51 23.84 -3.20
CA PHE A 16 11.32 23.15 -2.20
C PHE A 16 12.50 24.06 -1.81
N ALA A 17 12.46 24.68 -0.63
CA ALA A 17 13.61 25.40 -0.10
C ALA A 17 14.60 24.40 0.54
N PRO A 18 15.91 24.46 0.23
CA PRO A 18 16.89 23.62 0.92
C PRO A 18 16.97 24.01 2.41
N PRO A 19 17.26 23.06 3.32
CA PRO A 19 17.37 23.35 4.73
C PRO A 19 18.59 24.26 5.03
N PRO A 20 18.54 25.10 6.10
CA PRO A 20 19.67 25.95 6.49
C PRO A 20 20.91 25.15 6.90
N ALA A 21 22.11 25.68 6.59
CA ALA A 21 23.41 25.02 6.82
C ALA A 21 23.68 24.60 8.28
N ALA A 22 23.20 25.35 9.27
CA ALA A 22 23.39 25.03 10.70
C ALA A 22 22.71 23.71 11.14
N TYR A 23 21.78 23.16 10.34
CA TYR A 23 21.17 21.86 10.63
C TYR A 23 21.99 20.66 10.13
N ALA A 24 23.01 20.88 9.30
CA ALA A 24 23.84 19.81 8.75
C ALA A 24 24.77 19.20 9.82
N GLU A 25 25.30 20.00 10.75
CA GLU A 25 26.20 19.50 11.81
C GLU A 25 25.49 18.60 12.83
N VAL A 26 24.26 18.94 13.24
CA VAL A 26 23.46 18.12 14.17
C VAL A 26 22.99 16.82 13.50
N ALA A 27 22.84 16.81 12.17
CA ALA A 27 22.44 15.63 11.40
C ALA A 27 23.52 14.54 11.33
N CYS A 28 24.78 14.85 11.66
CA CYS A 28 25.91 13.94 11.46
C CYS A 28 26.52 13.37 12.76
N ASN A 29 26.03 13.74 13.94
CA ASN A 29 26.52 13.18 15.20
C ASN A 29 25.66 11.97 15.65
N PRO A 30 26.17 10.73 15.62
CA PRO A 30 25.42 9.53 16.00
C PRO A 30 24.98 9.54 17.47
N GLU A 31 25.76 10.11 18.38
CA GLU A 31 25.44 10.13 19.81
C GLU A 31 24.20 11.00 20.10
N ILE A 32 24.07 12.14 19.41
CA ILE A 32 22.88 12.99 19.51
C ILE A 32 21.66 12.29 18.93
N GLN A 33 21.83 11.57 17.82
CA GLN A 33 20.74 10.80 17.21
C GLN A 33 20.25 9.68 18.11
N ASP A 34 21.13 9.10 18.92
CA ASP A 34 20.83 7.99 19.84
C ASP A 34 20.09 8.46 21.09
N VAL A 35 20.44 9.63 21.61
CA VAL A 35 19.67 10.30 22.67
C VAL A 35 18.26 10.67 22.17
N LEU A 36 18.12 11.12 20.92
CA LEU A 36 16.82 11.40 20.33
C LEU A 36 16.01 10.14 20.04
N TRP A 37 16.66 9.04 19.66
CA TRP A 37 16.03 7.73 19.50
C TRP A 37 15.37 7.25 20.79
N ALA A 38 16.06 7.36 21.93
CA ALA A 38 15.57 6.92 23.23
C ALA A 38 14.28 7.64 23.70
N LYS A 39 13.96 8.80 23.12
CA LYS A 39 12.76 9.59 23.47
C LYS A 39 11.49 9.16 22.73
N HIS A 40 11.60 8.31 21.71
CA HIS A 40 10.47 7.94 20.86
C HIS A 40 10.14 6.47 21.03
N THR A 41 8.84 6.17 21.13
CA THR A 41 8.38 4.79 20.96
C THR A 41 8.63 4.36 19.51
N PRO A 42 8.85 3.07 19.24
CA PRO A 42 9.07 2.56 17.87
C PRO A 42 7.95 2.90 16.88
N THR A 43 6.70 3.02 17.34
CA THR A 43 5.60 3.54 16.50
C THR A 43 5.76 5.02 16.17
N GLN A 44 6.22 5.85 17.11
CA GLN A 44 6.51 7.28 16.84
C GLN A 44 7.70 7.45 15.90
N LEU A 45 8.64 6.50 15.90
CA LEU A 45 9.80 6.52 15.00
C LEU A 45 9.38 6.40 13.53
N GLN A 46 8.35 5.60 13.21
CA GLN A 46 7.85 5.52 11.84
C GLN A 46 7.30 6.87 11.34
N ASP A 47 6.51 7.58 12.16
CA ASP A 47 6.01 8.92 11.82
C ASP A 47 7.16 9.92 11.69
N ARG A 48 8.18 9.79 12.54
CA ARG A 48 9.37 10.65 12.52
C ARG A 48 10.22 10.44 11.27
N ILE A 49 10.45 9.19 10.85
CA ILE A 49 11.15 8.86 9.60
C ILE A 49 10.46 9.57 8.43
N PHE A 50 9.13 9.51 8.39
CA PHE A 50 8.33 10.15 7.34
C PHE A 50 8.48 11.68 7.34
N GLU A 51 8.39 12.31 8.51
CA GLU A 51 8.59 13.75 8.67
C GLU A 51 9.99 14.18 8.19
N LEU A 52 11.02 13.42 8.56
CA LEU A 52 12.39 13.68 8.15
C LEU A 52 12.54 13.57 6.63
N GLN A 53 11.95 12.56 6.00
CA GLN A 53 11.95 12.42 4.53
C GLN A 53 11.24 13.59 3.84
N ASN A 54 10.06 13.99 4.33
CA ASN A 54 9.31 15.12 3.75
C ASN A 54 10.02 16.47 3.91
N THR A 55 10.84 16.61 4.94
CA THR A 55 11.64 17.83 5.20
C THR A 55 13.03 17.77 4.56
N GLY A 56 13.30 16.78 3.72
CA GLY A 56 14.58 16.62 3.01
C GLY A 56 15.74 16.13 3.89
N ARG A 57 15.49 15.69 5.12
CA ARG A 57 16.49 15.16 6.05
C ARG A 57 16.69 13.66 5.86
N TYR A 58 17.03 13.27 4.63
CA TYR A 58 17.08 11.87 4.21
C TYR A 58 18.10 11.02 4.98
N GLU A 59 19.28 11.55 5.30
CA GLU A 59 20.31 10.80 6.03
C GLU A 59 19.86 10.43 7.45
N ILE A 60 19.25 11.38 8.18
CA ILE A 60 18.70 11.12 9.52
C ILE A 60 17.56 10.11 9.43
N ALA A 61 16.68 10.26 8.43
CA ALA A 61 15.59 9.31 8.21
C ALA A 61 16.12 7.90 7.93
N ALA A 62 17.17 7.77 7.10
CA ALA A 62 17.80 6.50 6.78
C ALA A 62 18.44 5.85 8.01
N HIS A 63 19.09 6.63 8.89
CA HIS A 63 19.60 6.12 10.17
C HIS A 63 18.50 5.54 11.06
N TYR A 64 17.41 6.29 11.27
CA TYR A 64 16.28 5.82 12.07
C TYR A 64 15.58 4.62 11.44
N GLN A 65 15.45 4.61 10.12
CA GLN A 65 14.90 3.51 9.37
C GLN A 65 15.73 2.24 9.55
N LYS A 66 17.06 2.33 9.43
CA LYS A 66 17.99 1.22 9.70
C LYS A 66 17.87 0.70 11.13
N LYS A 67 17.86 1.58 12.13
CA LYS A 67 17.68 1.18 13.53
C LYS A 67 16.34 0.48 13.78
N LEU A 68 15.26 0.96 13.15
CA LEU A 68 13.95 0.33 13.27
C LEU A 68 13.92 -1.05 12.60
N GLU A 69 14.57 -1.21 11.44
CA GLU A 69 14.74 -2.51 10.78
C GLU A 69 15.53 -3.49 11.66
N GLU A 70 16.69 -3.09 12.17
CA GLU A 70 17.53 -3.90 13.06
C GLU A 70 16.74 -4.32 14.30
N ARG A 71 15.99 -3.36 14.89
CA ARG A 71 15.12 -3.65 16.02
C ARG A 71 14.04 -4.65 15.67
N MET A 72 13.34 -4.48 14.54
CA MET A 72 12.31 -5.41 14.09
C MET A 72 12.87 -6.82 13.82
N ARG A 73 14.05 -6.92 13.20
CA ARG A 73 14.72 -8.20 12.94
C ARG A 73 15.21 -8.87 14.23
N SER A 74 15.51 -8.11 15.29
CA SER A 74 15.90 -8.67 16.60
C SER A 74 14.81 -9.51 17.28
N PHE A 75 13.56 -9.43 16.79
CA PHE A 75 12.44 -10.24 17.28
C PHE A 75 12.26 -11.56 16.53
N ASN A 76 13.05 -11.82 15.49
CA ASN A 76 12.99 -13.04 14.71
C ASN A 76 13.22 -14.29 15.58
N GLY A 77 12.45 -15.36 15.35
CA GLY A 77 12.54 -16.62 16.09
C GLY A 77 11.87 -16.60 17.47
N ARG A 78 11.24 -15.48 17.87
CA ARG A 78 10.48 -15.43 19.13
C ARG A 78 9.15 -16.18 18.98
N VAL A 79 8.56 -16.54 20.12
CA VAL A 79 7.17 -16.99 20.17
C VAL A 79 6.29 -15.74 20.18
N ILE A 80 5.37 -15.66 19.23
CA ILE A 80 4.25 -14.73 19.38
C ILE A 80 3.34 -15.37 20.41
N ASP A 81 3.25 -14.75 21.58
CA ASP A 81 2.18 -15.10 22.51
C ASP A 81 0.86 -14.72 21.85
N ASP A 82 0.15 -15.73 21.34
CA ASP A 82 -1.11 -15.54 20.62
C ASP A 82 -2.20 -14.90 21.50
N THR A 83 -2.07 -14.99 22.84
CA THR A 83 -2.99 -14.30 23.78
C THR A 83 -2.81 -12.77 23.76
N ASN A 84 -1.59 -12.32 23.45
CA ASN A 84 -1.25 -10.91 23.26
C ASN A 84 -1.38 -10.46 21.79
N SER A 85 -1.72 -11.40 20.91
CA SER A 85 -1.99 -11.11 19.51
C SER A 85 -3.48 -10.87 19.28
N LYS A 86 -3.81 -9.82 18.53
CA LYS A 86 -5.19 -9.61 18.09
C LYS A 86 -5.29 -9.94 16.61
N ALA A 87 -6.15 -10.90 16.26
CA ALA A 87 -6.53 -11.13 14.88
C ALA A 87 -7.12 -9.84 14.31
N LEU A 88 -6.49 -9.35 13.24
CA LEU A 88 -6.97 -8.20 12.50
C LEU A 88 -7.93 -8.68 11.41
N MET A 89 -8.78 -7.78 10.94
CA MET A 89 -9.65 -8.05 9.79
C MET A 89 -8.80 -8.28 8.54
N GLY A 90 -9.28 -9.12 7.63
CA GLY A 90 -8.62 -9.42 6.35
C GLY A 90 -8.61 -10.91 6.04
N SER A 91 -8.49 -11.23 4.76
CA SER A 91 -8.51 -12.62 4.26
C SER A 91 -7.25 -13.40 4.64
N THR A 92 -6.11 -12.71 4.83
CA THR A 92 -4.79 -13.30 5.11
C THR A 92 -4.54 -13.63 6.58
N LYS A 93 -5.54 -13.43 7.45
CA LYS A 93 -5.46 -13.59 8.91
C LYS A 93 -4.26 -12.84 9.55
N PRO A 94 -4.09 -11.53 9.27
CA PRO A 94 -3.00 -10.75 9.86
C PRO A 94 -3.11 -10.70 11.39
N ARG A 95 -1.95 -10.67 12.06
CA ARG A 95 -1.86 -10.65 13.52
C ARG A 95 -1.20 -9.36 13.98
N LEU A 96 -1.88 -8.60 14.85
CA LEU A 96 -1.20 -7.53 15.60
C LEU A 96 -0.34 -8.19 16.68
N VAL A 97 0.97 -7.96 16.66
CA VAL A 97 1.93 -8.52 17.60
C VAL A 97 2.54 -7.43 18.47
N HIS A 98 2.72 -7.74 19.74
CA HIS A 98 3.38 -6.89 20.73
C HIS A 98 4.77 -7.47 20.99
N LEU A 99 5.82 -6.83 20.48
CA LEU A 99 7.16 -7.43 20.43
C LEU A 99 8.01 -7.15 21.70
N GLY A 100 7.45 -6.39 22.66
CA GLY A 100 8.16 -5.89 23.84
C GLY A 100 8.57 -4.42 23.70
N ASP A 101 8.90 -3.76 24.80
CA ASP A 101 9.31 -2.34 24.87
C ASP A 101 8.36 -1.36 24.16
N GLY A 102 7.07 -1.70 24.12
CA GLY A 102 6.03 -0.91 23.46
C GLY A 102 6.01 -1.01 21.93
N VAL A 103 6.84 -1.85 21.30
CA VAL A 103 6.79 -2.10 19.85
C VAL A 103 5.50 -2.87 19.52
N LYS A 104 4.72 -2.31 18.60
CA LYS A 104 3.59 -2.99 17.96
C LYS A 104 3.87 -3.17 16.48
N ALA A 105 3.56 -4.33 15.93
CA ALA A 105 3.74 -4.64 14.52
C ALA A 105 2.60 -5.53 14.01
N VAL A 106 2.43 -5.60 12.70
CA VAL A 106 1.51 -6.51 12.03
C VAL A 106 2.34 -7.64 11.42
N PHE A 107 2.13 -8.86 11.88
CA PHE A 107 2.70 -10.05 11.29
C PHE A 107 1.69 -10.67 10.31
N LYS A 108 2.12 -10.84 9.05
CA LYS A 108 1.34 -11.51 7.99
C LYS A 108 2.03 -12.83 7.66
N PRO A 109 1.51 -13.97 8.14
CA PRO A 109 2.11 -15.26 7.87
C PRO A 109 2.05 -15.58 6.37
N HIS A 110 3.09 -16.22 5.86
CA HIS A 110 3.07 -16.73 4.50
C HIS A 110 2.00 -17.82 4.38
N ASN A 111 1.14 -17.69 3.37
CA ASN A 111 0.22 -18.74 2.98
C ASN A 111 0.38 -18.99 1.47
N PRO A 112 1.00 -20.11 1.05
CA PRO A 112 1.25 -20.38 -0.36
C PRO A 112 -0.04 -20.58 -1.17
N SER A 113 -1.15 -20.90 -0.51
CA SER A 113 -2.47 -21.06 -1.14
C SER A 113 -3.18 -19.72 -1.40
N MET A 114 -2.62 -18.60 -0.94
CA MET A 114 -3.23 -17.27 -1.07
C MET A 114 -2.23 -16.28 -1.65
N VAL A 115 -2.46 -15.84 -2.88
CA VAL A 115 -1.62 -14.82 -3.55
C VAL A 115 -1.51 -13.54 -2.71
N ALA A 116 -2.61 -13.13 -2.07
CA ALA A 116 -2.66 -11.98 -1.16
C ALA A 116 -1.69 -12.09 0.03
N SER A 117 -1.32 -13.32 0.43
CA SER A 117 -0.42 -13.60 1.55
C SER A 117 1.05 -13.72 1.11
N ASN A 118 1.41 -13.14 -0.04
CA ASN A 118 2.80 -13.08 -0.45
C ASN A 118 3.57 -12.05 0.39
N HIS A 119 4.08 -12.52 1.52
CA HIS A 119 4.90 -11.73 2.43
C HIS A 119 6.16 -11.14 1.77
N LEU A 120 6.72 -11.78 0.75
CA LEU A 120 7.89 -11.26 0.04
C LEU A 120 7.54 -10.01 -0.74
N HIS A 121 6.31 -9.88 -1.24
CA HIS A 121 5.85 -8.66 -1.91
C HIS A 121 5.73 -7.48 -0.94
N GLU A 122 5.28 -7.71 0.30
CA GLU A 122 5.25 -6.67 1.34
C GLU A 122 6.67 -6.15 1.63
N VAL A 123 7.63 -7.06 1.79
CA VAL A 123 9.03 -6.71 2.02
C VAL A 123 9.64 -6.03 0.78
N ALA A 124 9.37 -6.52 -0.42
CA ALA A 124 9.85 -5.94 -1.67
C ALA A 124 9.30 -4.53 -1.91
N ALA A 125 8.03 -4.28 -1.58
CA ALA A 125 7.42 -2.96 -1.66
C ALA A 125 8.12 -1.99 -0.71
N TYR A 126 8.37 -2.40 0.53
CA TYR A 126 9.12 -1.57 1.47
C TYR A 126 10.56 -1.27 1.01
N GLU A 127 11.31 -2.29 0.59
CA GLU A 127 12.70 -2.10 0.15
C GLU A 127 12.81 -1.20 -1.10
N LEU A 128 11.85 -1.32 -2.03
CA LEU A 128 11.78 -0.44 -3.20
C LEU A 128 11.34 0.99 -2.84
N ASP A 129 10.33 1.15 -1.97
CA ASP A 129 9.90 2.46 -1.46
C ASP A 129 11.06 3.20 -0.77
N LYS A 130 11.83 2.49 0.06
CA LYS A 130 13.05 2.98 0.71
C LYS A 130 14.11 3.40 -0.32
N LEU A 131 14.41 2.55 -1.30
CA LEU A 131 15.39 2.84 -2.35
C LEU A 131 15.01 4.09 -3.15
N LEU A 132 13.72 4.23 -3.48
CA LEU A 132 13.18 5.36 -4.23
C LEU A 132 12.83 6.57 -3.36
N GLY A 133 13.05 6.49 -2.05
CA GLY A 133 12.77 7.55 -1.08
C GLY A 133 11.31 8.01 -1.09
N ILE A 134 10.35 7.18 -1.51
CA ILE A 134 8.94 7.58 -1.63
C ILE A 134 8.34 7.76 -0.23
N GLY A 135 8.71 6.88 0.69
CA GLY A 135 8.44 6.97 2.12
C GLY A 135 7.03 6.56 2.51
N LYS A 136 6.26 5.89 1.64
CA LYS A 136 4.84 5.61 1.91
C LYS A 136 4.63 4.26 2.58
N VAL A 137 5.57 3.33 2.43
CA VAL A 137 5.45 1.97 3.00
C VAL A 137 6.09 1.94 4.40
N PRO A 138 5.35 1.55 5.45
CA PRO A 138 5.95 1.40 6.79
C PRO A 138 7.08 0.36 6.79
N VAL A 139 8.01 0.48 7.74
CA VAL A 139 9.13 -0.46 7.90
C VAL A 139 8.61 -1.89 7.95
N THR A 140 9.07 -2.68 6.99
CA THR A 140 8.63 -4.06 6.80
C THR A 140 9.84 -4.96 6.61
N VAL A 141 9.94 -5.99 7.45
CA VAL A 141 11.02 -6.98 7.38
C VAL A 141 10.42 -8.38 7.23
N GLU A 142 11.21 -9.29 6.68
CA GLU A 142 10.90 -10.71 6.78
C GLU A 142 11.20 -11.19 8.20
N ALA A 143 10.31 -12.02 8.75
CA ALA A 143 10.45 -12.57 10.08
C ALA A 143 9.87 -13.99 10.15
N LYS A 144 10.38 -14.76 11.10
CA LYS A 144 9.89 -16.08 11.50
C LYS A 144 9.38 -16.00 12.92
N PHE A 145 8.21 -16.58 13.16
CA PHE A 145 7.63 -16.69 14.48
C PHE A 145 7.01 -18.06 14.69
N MET A 146 6.93 -18.51 15.93
CA MET A 146 6.10 -19.66 16.29
C MET A 146 4.63 -19.22 16.34
N VAL A 147 3.80 -19.82 15.48
CA VAL A 147 2.35 -19.61 15.43
C VAL A 147 1.67 -20.95 15.66
N ASN A 148 0.86 -21.07 16.71
CA ASN A 148 0.26 -22.36 17.12
C ASN A 148 1.29 -23.50 17.24
N GLY A 149 2.49 -23.22 17.74
CA GLY A 149 3.57 -24.21 17.88
C GLY A 149 4.30 -24.58 16.58
N VAL A 150 4.04 -23.88 15.47
CA VAL A 150 4.70 -24.10 14.17
C VAL A 150 5.51 -22.88 13.77
N GLU A 151 6.79 -23.07 13.40
CA GLU A 151 7.60 -22.00 12.82
C GLU A 151 6.97 -21.55 11.50
N THR A 152 6.62 -20.28 11.42
CA THR A 152 5.96 -19.67 10.28
C THR A 152 6.74 -18.45 9.83
N THR A 153 7.18 -18.45 8.58
CA THR A 153 7.76 -17.27 7.92
C THR A 153 6.65 -16.32 7.49
N GLY A 154 6.91 -15.02 7.53
CA GLY A 154 5.99 -13.99 7.06
C GLY A 154 6.64 -12.61 7.00
N SER A 155 5.82 -11.59 6.77
CA SER A 155 6.25 -10.20 6.83
C SER A 155 5.85 -9.61 8.17
N LEU A 156 6.75 -8.81 8.74
CA LEU A 156 6.54 -8.07 9.97
C LEU A 156 6.63 -6.59 9.63
N GLN A 157 5.50 -5.90 9.66
CA GLN A 157 5.38 -4.49 9.33
C GLN A 157 5.13 -3.68 10.60
N ILE A 158 5.84 -2.56 10.81
CA ILE A 158 5.62 -1.72 11.99
C ILE A 158 4.17 -1.23 12.02
N PHE A 159 3.53 -1.29 13.19
CA PHE A 159 2.17 -0.82 13.33
C PHE A 159 2.17 0.71 13.29
N VAL A 160 1.41 1.28 12.36
CA VAL A 160 1.20 2.72 12.26
C VAL A 160 -0.09 3.10 12.95
N LYS A 161 -0.02 4.11 13.83
CA LYS A 161 -1.21 4.69 14.46
C LYS A 161 -1.87 5.68 13.50
N GLY A 162 -3.15 5.49 13.22
CA GLY A 162 -3.90 6.42 12.39
C GLY A 162 -5.33 5.96 12.17
N LYS A 163 -6.02 6.61 11.22
CA LYS A 163 -7.33 6.20 10.75
C LYS A 163 -7.22 5.73 9.31
N VAL A 164 -7.91 4.64 8.96
CA VAL A 164 -8.02 4.25 7.55
C VAL A 164 -8.80 5.33 6.79
N LEU A 165 -8.38 5.63 5.55
CA LEU A 165 -8.89 6.73 4.75
C LEU A 165 -10.42 6.69 4.59
N ASN A 166 -11.00 5.52 4.32
CA ASN A 166 -12.46 5.37 4.14
C ASN A 166 -13.30 5.57 5.42
N LYS A 167 -12.66 5.72 6.59
CA LYS A 167 -13.34 6.03 7.85
C LYS A 167 -13.20 7.51 8.24
N LEU A 168 -12.58 8.33 7.40
CA LEU A 168 -12.51 9.78 7.58
C LEU A 168 -13.80 10.48 7.10
N PRO A 169 -14.08 11.71 7.57
CA PRO A 169 -15.12 12.55 6.99
C PRO A 169 -14.88 12.80 5.49
N ALA A 170 -15.95 12.88 4.69
CA ALA A 170 -15.86 13.02 3.23
C ALA A 170 -15.00 14.21 2.76
N SER A 171 -15.10 15.36 3.44
CA SER A 171 -14.26 16.53 3.17
C SER A 171 -12.77 16.23 3.35
N ARG A 172 -12.41 15.52 4.42
CA ARG A 172 -11.04 15.10 4.71
C ARG A 172 -10.54 14.06 3.70
N ILE A 173 -11.39 13.12 3.28
CA ILE A 173 -11.06 12.18 2.20
C ILE A 173 -10.69 12.95 0.93
N ALA A 174 -11.48 13.96 0.55
CA ALA A 174 -11.20 14.78 -0.63
C ALA A 174 -9.86 15.52 -0.52
N THR A 175 -9.55 16.11 0.65
CA THR A 175 -8.25 16.74 0.92
C THR A 175 -7.09 15.75 0.81
N VAL A 176 -7.21 14.56 1.40
CA VAL A 176 -6.16 13.54 1.33
C VAL A 176 -5.93 13.07 -0.10
N LYS A 177 -7.02 12.76 -0.84
CA LYS A 177 -6.95 12.30 -2.24
C LYS A 177 -6.38 13.34 -3.22
N THR A 178 -6.43 14.62 -2.87
CA THR A 178 -5.86 15.73 -3.66
C THR A 178 -4.42 16.08 -3.24
N SER A 179 -3.90 15.45 -2.19
CA SER A 179 -2.55 15.75 -1.70
C SER A 179 -1.46 15.15 -2.58
N VAL A 180 -0.30 15.81 -2.59
CA VAL A 180 0.92 15.30 -3.25
C VAL A 180 1.30 13.91 -2.71
N GLN A 181 1.11 13.67 -1.41
CA GLN A 181 1.43 12.38 -0.78
C GLN A 181 0.60 11.23 -1.35
N HIS A 182 -0.69 11.47 -1.62
CA HIS A 182 -1.57 10.45 -2.19
C HIS A 182 -1.21 10.19 -3.64
N HIS A 183 -0.86 11.23 -4.39
CA HIS A 183 -0.36 11.11 -5.75
C HIS A 183 0.95 10.31 -5.82
N GLU A 184 1.90 10.57 -4.93
CA GLU A 184 3.16 9.81 -4.81
C GLU A 184 2.92 8.34 -4.47
N MET A 185 1.95 8.05 -3.59
CA MET A 185 1.52 6.68 -3.29
C MET A 185 0.94 5.99 -4.53
N GLN A 186 0.08 6.68 -5.28
CA GLN A 186 -0.47 6.13 -6.52
C GLN A 186 0.64 5.86 -7.53
N PHE A 187 1.55 6.80 -7.76
CA PHE A 187 2.72 6.55 -8.61
C PHE A 187 3.48 5.29 -8.19
N PHE A 188 3.65 5.06 -6.89
CA PHE A 188 4.28 3.83 -6.40
C PHE A 188 3.47 2.57 -6.72
N ASP A 189 2.16 2.59 -6.51
CA ASP A 189 1.26 1.48 -6.86
C ASP A 189 1.28 1.19 -8.37
N TRP A 190 1.36 2.22 -9.22
CA TRP A 190 1.54 2.07 -10.67
C TRP A 190 2.84 1.35 -11.00
N LEU A 191 3.94 1.82 -10.40
CA LEU A 191 5.28 1.29 -10.63
C LEU A 191 5.37 -0.18 -10.23
N THR A 192 4.86 -0.53 -9.04
CA THR A 192 4.89 -1.89 -8.48
C THR A 192 3.77 -2.79 -8.96
N PHE A 193 2.76 -2.24 -9.64
CA PHE A 193 1.56 -2.97 -10.02
C PHE A 193 0.71 -3.44 -8.83
N ASN A 194 0.57 -2.60 -7.81
CA ASN A 194 -0.36 -2.88 -6.73
C ASN A 194 -1.80 -2.58 -7.18
N TRP A 195 -2.60 -3.63 -7.38
CA TRP A 195 -3.97 -3.48 -7.87
C TRP A 195 -5.03 -3.46 -6.78
N ASP A 196 -4.65 -3.70 -5.52
CA ASP A 196 -5.58 -3.74 -4.38
C ASP A 196 -5.53 -2.44 -3.56
N ARG A 197 -5.17 -1.31 -4.18
CA ARG A 197 -5.20 -0.02 -3.49
C ARG A 197 -6.64 0.48 -3.36
N HIS A 198 -7.19 0.35 -2.16
CA HIS A 198 -8.42 1.01 -1.74
C HIS A 198 -8.24 1.76 -0.42
N GLY A 199 -9.22 2.57 -0.03
CA GLY A 199 -9.10 3.45 1.15
C GLY A 199 -9.06 2.76 2.51
N GLU A 200 -9.16 1.43 2.58
CA GLU A 200 -8.87 0.69 3.82
C GLU A 200 -7.38 0.31 3.91
N ASN A 201 -6.69 0.26 2.77
CA ASN A 201 -5.25 0.00 2.66
C ASN A 201 -4.43 1.32 2.74
N VAL A 202 -5.07 2.41 3.17
CA VAL A 202 -4.42 3.72 3.34
C VAL A 202 -4.67 4.20 4.76
N ILE A 203 -3.60 4.29 5.55
CA ILE A 203 -3.65 4.86 6.90
C ILE A 203 -3.27 6.33 6.82
N VAL A 204 -4.12 7.20 7.34
CA VAL A 204 -3.84 8.61 7.57
C VAL A 204 -3.39 8.76 9.03
N GLY A 205 -2.07 8.95 9.19
CA GLY A 205 -1.38 9.06 10.47
C GLY A 205 -1.39 10.48 11.04
N ALA A 206 -0.44 10.75 11.92
CA ALA A 206 -0.25 12.08 12.47
C ALA A 206 0.09 13.09 11.36
N ARG A 207 -0.36 14.34 11.50
CA ARG A 207 -0.09 15.44 10.56
C ARG A 207 -0.48 15.12 9.11
N ASP A 208 -1.50 14.28 8.93
CA ASP A 208 -2.00 13.84 7.62
C ASP A 208 -0.96 13.11 6.76
N ASN A 209 0.02 12.47 7.41
CA ASN A 209 0.94 11.57 6.75
C ASN A 209 0.19 10.35 6.20
N ILE A 210 0.46 10.01 4.94
CA ILE A 210 -0.16 8.86 4.26
C ILE A 210 0.78 7.67 4.34
N HIS A 211 0.27 6.56 4.87
CA HIS A 211 0.94 5.28 4.88
C HIS A 211 0.16 4.29 4.02
N ALA A 212 0.85 3.70 3.05
CA ALA A 212 0.39 2.64 2.20
C ALA A 212 0.68 1.30 2.85
N ILE A 213 -0.36 0.53 3.16
CA ILE A 213 -0.23 -0.83 3.70
C ILE A 213 -0.79 -1.84 2.69
N ASP A 214 -0.59 -3.12 2.96
CA ASP A 214 -1.17 -4.23 2.18
C ASP A 214 -0.70 -4.29 0.72
N HIS A 215 0.59 -4.56 0.54
CA HIS A 215 1.23 -4.73 -0.78
C HIS A 215 1.34 -6.20 -1.19
N GLY A 216 0.68 -7.13 -0.51
CA GLY A 216 0.63 -8.54 -0.93
C GLY A 216 0.20 -8.72 -2.38
N PHE A 217 -0.67 -7.81 -2.87
CA PHE A 217 -1.11 -7.76 -4.26
C PHE A 217 -0.24 -6.88 -5.21
N SER A 218 0.98 -6.53 -4.82
CA SER A 218 1.96 -5.91 -5.72
C SER A 218 2.67 -6.96 -6.58
N PHE A 219 3.41 -6.51 -7.59
CA PHE A 219 4.34 -7.33 -8.37
C PHE A 219 3.73 -8.53 -9.12
N MET A 220 2.41 -8.52 -9.36
CA MET A 220 1.79 -9.51 -10.24
C MET A 220 1.88 -9.09 -11.70
N GLY A 221 2.45 -9.94 -12.55
CA GLY A 221 2.50 -9.71 -14.00
C GLY A 221 1.17 -10.00 -14.71
N ASN A 222 0.05 -9.36 -14.34
CA ASN A 222 -1.23 -9.58 -15.02
C ASN A 222 -1.88 -8.26 -15.51
N LYS A 223 -2.22 -8.17 -16.80
CA LYS A 223 -2.91 -7.02 -17.42
C LYS A 223 -4.32 -6.72 -16.91
N GLY A 224 -4.99 -7.68 -16.26
CA GLY A 224 -6.46 -7.69 -16.14
C GLY A 224 -7.13 -6.49 -15.44
N TYR A 225 -6.40 -5.61 -14.75
CA TYR A 225 -7.00 -4.54 -13.93
C TYR A 225 -6.44 -3.13 -14.13
N LEU A 226 -5.54 -2.90 -15.10
CA LEU A 226 -5.18 -1.51 -15.47
C LEU A 226 -6.33 -0.75 -16.15
N SER A 227 -7.41 -1.43 -16.54
CA SER A 227 -8.59 -0.81 -17.14
C SER A 227 -9.29 0.23 -16.25
N GLY A 228 -8.94 0.31 -14.96
CA GLY A 228 -9.39 1.37 -14.04
C GLY A 228 -8.28 2.27 -13.49
N TYR A 229 -7.04 2.07 -13.91
CA TYR A 229 -5.90 2.84 -13.42
C TYR A 229 -5.83 4.16 -14.18
N ASP A 230 -6.06 5.29 -13.49
CA ASP A 230 -5.95 6.60 -14.14
C ASP A 230 -4.47 6.82 -14.50
N PRO A 231 -4.15 6.96 -15.80
CA PRO A 231 -2.77 7.11 -16.21
C PRO A 231 -2.10 8.35 -15.60
N VAL A 232 -2.86 9.34 -15.12
CA VAL A 232 -2.33 10.50 -14.37
C VAL A 232 -1.42 10.07 -13.21
N PHE A 233 -1.68 8.92 -12.61
CA PHE A 233 -0.87 8.37 -11.52
C PHE A 233 0.54 7.97 -11.95
N SER A 234 0.81 7.81 -13.25
CA SER A 234 2.18 7.56 -13.77
C SER A 234 3.07 8.81 -13.80
N ILE A 235 2.53 9.99 -13.48
CA ILE A 235 3.30 11.24 -13.43
C ILE A 235 4.02 11.29 -12.08
N PRO A 236 5.36 11.30 -12.00
CA PRO A 236 6.05 11.40 -10.71
C PRO A 236 5.99 12.82 -10.14
N SER A 237 6.23 12.98 -8.83
CA SER A 237 6.62 14.28 -8.28
C SER A 237 8.06 14.63 -8.69
N ALA A 238 8.47 15.90 -8.62
CA ALA A 238 9.85 16.30 -8.98
C ALA A 238 10.89 15.58 -8.11
N ARG A 239 10.55 15.39 -6.83
CA ARG A 239 11.35 14.63 -5.86
C ARG A 239 11.52 13.18 -6.29
N ILE A 240 10.42 12.49 -6.62
CA ILE A 240 10.45 11.10 -7.09
C ILE A 240 11.20 10.98 -8.42
N LEU A 241 10.98 11.91 -9.36
CA LEU A 241 11.65 11.90 -10.65
C LEU A 241 13.18 12.02 -10.49
N SER A 242 13.63 12.96 -9.66
CA SER A 242 15.06 13.12 -9.33
C SER A 242 15.64 11.88 -8.67
N LYS A 243 14.89 11.22 -7.78
CA LYS A 243 15.37 10.00 -7.12
C LYS A 243 15.42 8.83 -8.09
N LEU A 244 14.39 8.64 -8.92
CA LEU A 244 14.34 7.62 -9.98
C LEU A 244 15.51 7.75 -10.95
N SER A 245 15.90 8.96 -11.35
CA SER A 245 17.05 9.17 -12.24
C SER A 245 18.38 8.84 -11.59
N SER A 246 18.49 8.99 -10.27
CA SER A 246 19.73 8.73 -9.51
C SER A 246 19.96 7.25 -9.17
N VAL A 247 18.88 6.46 -9.10
CA VAL A 247 18.96 5.04 -8.73
C VAL A 247 19.31 4.22 -9.96
N SER A 248 20.33 3.35 -9.89
CA SER A 248 20.69 2.48 -11.02
C SER A 248 19.69 1.34 -11.22
N ASN A 249 19.64 0.76 -12.43
CA ASN A 249 18.82 -0.43 -12.67
C ASN A 249 19.30 -1.63 -11.81
N ASP A 250 20.61 -1.74 -11.59
CA ASP A 250 21.19 -2.80 -10.75
C ASP A 250 20.84 -2.68 -9.27
N ALA A 251 20.69 -1.45 -8.76
CA ALA A 251 20.20 -1.23 -7.40
C ALA A 251 18.77 -1.76 -7.23
N ILE A 252 17.88 -1.49 -8.21
CA ILE A 252 16.50 -2.02 -8.21
C ILE A 252 16.51 -3.54 -8.29
N ARG A 253 17.32 -4.12 -9.19
CA ARG A 253 17.47 -5.58 -9.30
C ARG A 253 17.93 -6.19 -7.98
N THR A 254 18.93 -5.58 -7.35
CA THR A 254 19.51 -6.06 -6.09
C THR A 254 18.48 -6.10 -4.96
N VAL A 255 17.69 -5.04 -4.76
CA VAL A 255 16.72 -5.00 -3.65
C VAL A 255 15.53 -5.96 -3.86
N LEU A 256 15.15 -6.20 -5.13
CA LEU A 256 14.03 -7.06 -5.47
C LEU A 256 14.41 -8.54 -5.67
N LYS A 257 15.71 -8.85 -5.83
CA LYS A 257 16.21 -10.19 -6.09
C LYS A 257 15.74 -11.18 -5.01
N GLY A 258 15.22 -12.31 -5.45
CA GLY A 258 14.72 -13.38 -4.58
C GLY A 258 13.36 -13.10 -3.93
N ARG A 259 12.77 -11.93 -4.17
CA ARG A 259 11.42 -11.55 -3.67
C ARG A 259 10.40 -11.33 -4.78
N VAL A 260 10.89 -10.96 -5.96
CA VAL A 260 10.09 -10.67 -7.15
C VAL A 260 10.72 -11.38 -8.35
N ASP A 261 9.88 -11.93 -9.23
CA ASP A 261 10.31 -12.60 -10.45
C ASP A 261 11.09 -11.64 -11.37
N ASN A 262 12.15 -12.16 -12.01
CA ASN A 262 13.01 -11.36 -12.89
C ASN A 262 12.24 -10.67 -14.03
N ASP A 263 11.20 -11.33 -14.56
CA ASP A 263 10.34 -10.73 -15.58
C ASP A 263 9.62 -9.50 -15.04
N VAL A 264 9.02 -9.61 -13.84
CA VAL A 264 8.34 -8.49 -13.17
C VAL A 264 9.31 -7.36 -12.85
N ILE A 265 10.53 -7.67 -12.39
CA ILE A 265 11.60 -6.67 -12.23
C ILE A 265 11.87 -5.97 -13.57
N GLY A 266 11.95 -6.72 -14.68
CA GLY A 266 12.09 -6.16 -16.02
C GLY A 266 10.99 -5.14 -16.37
N TRP A 267 9.76 -5.35 -15.93
CA TRP A 267 8.65 -4.41 -16.16
C TRP A 267 8.72 -3.15 -15.31
N ILE A 268 9.16 -3.26 -14.06
CA ILE A 268 9.45 -2.09 -13.22
C ILE A 268 10.51 -1.21 -13.90
N LEU A 269 11.57 -1.83 -14.43
CA LEU A 269 12.63 -1.11 -15.13
C LEU A 269 12.12 -0.44 -16.41
N LYS A 270 11.30 -1.13 -17.22
CA LYS A 270 10.65 -0.52 -18.40
C LYS A 270 9.78 0.67 -18.03
N ARG A 271 9.02 0.60 -16.93
CA ARG A 271 8.21 1.74 -16.44
C ARG A 271 9.07 2.91 -15.99
N LYS A 272 10.15 2.64 -15.25
CA LYS A 272 11.14 3.66 -14.88
C LYS A 272 11.73 4.32 -16.11
N GLU A 273 12.21 3.55 -17.09
CA GLU A 273 12.79 4.06 -18.33
C GLU A 273 11.78 4.89 -19.11
N TRP A 274 10.51 4.44 -19.17
CA TRP A 274 9.44 5.23 -19.76
C TRP A 274 9.24 6.57 -19.03
N VAL A 275 9.17 6.58 -17.69
CA VAL A 275 9.06 7.83 -16.92
C VAL A 275 10.23 8.77 -17.22
N LEU A 276 11.46 8.26 -17.18
CA LEU A 276 12.66 9.04 -17.44
C LEU A 276 12.76 9.50 -18.91
N GLY A 277 12.18 8.76 -19.84
CA GLY A 277 12.13 9.10 -21.27
C GLY A 277 11.16 10.23 -21.60
N HIS A 278 10.13 10.42 -20.76
CA HIS A 278 9.02 11.34 -21.06
C HIS A 278 8.90 12.53 -20.11
N PHE A 279 9.48 12.46 -18.92
CA PHE A 279 9.43 13.52 -17.93
C PHE A 279 10.81 14.10 -17.62
N GLU A 280 10.85 15.40 -17.34
CA GLU A 280 12.03 16.13 -16.89
C GLU A 280 11.67 17.12 -15.78
N ILE A 281 12.68 17.65 -15.10
CA ILE A 281 12.50 18.72 -14.10
C ILE A 281 12.90 20.05 -14.75
N LYS A 282 11.95 20.98 -14.88
CA LYS A 282 12.14 22.35 -15.36
C LYS A 282 11.67 23.33 -14.29
N ASN A 283 12.55 24.25 -13.89
CA ASN A 283 12.25 25.26 -12.85
C ASN A 283 11.68 24.63 -11.56
N GLY A 284 12.25 23.50 -11.13
CA GLY A 284 11.82 22.75 -9.94
C GLY A 284 10.50 21.99 -10.09
N ARG A 285 9.92 21.90 -11.30
CA ARG A 285 8.64 21.24 -11.58
C ARG A 285 8.79 20.12 -12.59
N VAL A 286 7.92 19.12 -12.52
CA VAL A 286 7.87 18.06 -13.54
C VAL A 286 7.21 18.62 -14.80
N ALA A 287 7.87 18.41 -15.93
CA ALA A 287 7.40 18.76 -17.26
C ALA A 287 7.49 17.54 -18.18
N VAL A 288 6.61 17.50 -19.18
CA VAL A 288 6.71 16.53 -20.29
C VAL A 288 7.80 17.00 -21.24
N LYS A 289 8.68 16.09 -21.66
CA LYS A 289 9.71 16.34 -22.67
C LYS A 289 9.06 16.63 -24.03
N ASN A 290 9.68 17.50 -24.83
CA ASN A 290 9.18 17.92 -26.15
C ASN A 290 8.70 16.72 -27.01
N GLY A 291 7.53 16.82 -27.64
CA GLY A 291 7.03 15.80 -28.59
C GLY A 291 5.62 15.26 -28.33
N TYR A 292 4.91 15.74 -27.30
CA TYR A 292 3.53 15.33 -27.02
C TYR A 292 2.59 16.53 -26.96
N ASP A 293 1.50 16.46 -27.73
CA ASP A 293 0.49 17.53 -27.79
C ASP A 293 -0.28 17.70 -26.48
N ASN A 294 -0.32 16.67 -25.63
CA ASN A 294 -0.85 16.70 -24.27
C ASN A 294 -0.49 15.43 -23.47
N TYR A 295 -0.69 15.49 -22.14
CA TYR A 295 -0.51 14.35 -21.23
C TYR A 295 -1.36 13.13 -21.62
N ALA A 296 -2.61 13.32 -22.07
CA ALA A 296 -3.50 12.19 -22.38
C ALA A 296 -2.97 11.30 -23.52
N ALA A 297 -2.32 11.89 -24.52
CA ALA A 297 -1.68 11.14 -25.60
C ALA A 297 -0.43 10.38 -25.10
N LEU A 298 0.41 11.04 -24.30
CA LEU A 298 1.59 10.42 -23.68
C LEU A 298 1.20 9.19 -22.85
N LEU A 299 0.20 9.36 -22.00
CA LEU A 299 -0.26 8.36 -21.04
C LEU A 299 -0.72 7.04 -21.68
N LYS A 300 -1.17 7.06 -22.94
CA LYS A 300 -1.50 5.85 -23.72
C LYS A 300 -0.29 5.00 -24.09
N THR A 301 0.91 5.55 -23.99
CA THR A 301 2.17 4.86 -24.33
C THR A 301 2.83 4.18 -23.12
N ALA A 302 2.25 4.33 -21.92
CA ALA A 302 2.78 3.76 -20.69
C ALA A 302 2.88 2.22 -20.77
N PRO A 303 4.00 1.60 -20.34
CA PRO A 303 4.17 0.15 -20.42
C PRO A 303 3.15 -0.59 -19.54
N GLU A 304 2.35 -1.44 -20.17
CA GLU A 304 1.52 -2.44 -19.49
C GLU A 304 2.34 -3.69 -19.19
N PRO A 305 2.14 -4.38 -18.04
CA PRO A 305 2.83 -5.63 -17.78
C PRO A 305 2.40 -6.69 -18.81
N PRO A 306 3.20 -7.75 -19.05
CA PRO A 306 2.81 -8.83 -19.93
C PRO A 306 1.73 -9.63 -19.20
N VAL A 307 1.00 -10.48 -19.91
CA VAL A 307 0.22 -11.50 -19.22
C VAL A 307 1.15 -12.68 -18.99
N LEU A 308 1.60 -12.89 -17.76
CA LEU A 308 2.35 -14.10 -17.43
C LEU A 308 1.43 -15.31 -17.56
N SER A 309 1.70 -16.18 -18.54
CA SER A 309 0.90 -17.37 -18.85
C SER A 309 0.75 -18.31 -17.65
N ALA A 310 1.80 -18.46 -16.85
CA ALA A 310 1.78 -19.23 -15.60
C ALA A 310 0.81 -18.67 -14.55
N HIS A 311 0.64 -17.34 -14.51
CA HIS A 311 -0.21 -16.68 -13.53
C HIS A 311 -1.71 -16.78 -13.89
N ARG A 312 -2.04 -16.91 -15.19
CA ARG A 312 -3.41 -17.23 -15.63
C ARG A 312 -3.88 -18.57 -15.07
N GLU A 313 -3.01 -19.57 -15.08
CA GLU A 313 -3.33 -20.91 -14.59
C GLU A 313 -3.52 -20.92 -13.07
N THR A 314 -2.66 -20.22 -12.32
CA THR A 314 -2.82 -20.06 -10.87
C THR A 314 -4.09 -19.29 -10.52
N ILE A 315 -4.40 -18.18 -11.20
CA ILE A 315 -5.63 -17.42 -10.98
C ILE A 315 -6.87 -18.23 -11.37
N ARG A 316 -6.81 -19.00 -12.48
CA ARG A 316 -7.88 -19.90 -12.90
C ARG A 316 -8.16 -20.93 -11.80
N LYS A 317 -7.12 -21.60 -11.30
CA LYS A 317 -7.23 -22.56 -10.18
C LYS A 317 -7.78 -21.92 -8.91
N LEU A 318 -7.34 -20.71 -8.57
CA LEU A 318 -7.85 -19.98 -7.39
C LEU A 318 -9.32 -19.59 -7.55
N ARG A 319 -9.74 -19.16 -8.74
CA ARG A 319 -11.15 -18.88 -9.04
C ARG A 319 -11.99 -20.14 -8.99
N GLU A 320 -11.52 -21.23 -9.58
CA GLU A 320 -12.17 -22.54 -9.55
C GLU A 320 -12.32 -23.05 -8.10
N ALA A 321 -11.31 -22.88 -7.26
CA ALA A 321 -11.36 -23.22 -5.84
C ALA A 321 -12.36 -22.33 -5.07
N GLN A 322 -12.42 -21.03 -5.37
CA GLN A 322 -13.38 -20.10 -4.75
C GLN A 322 -14.82 -20.34 -5.19
N THR A 323 -15.05 -20.86 -6.40
CA THR A 323 -16.39 -21.22 -6.91
C THR A 323 -16.80 -22.66 -6.59
N GLY A 324 -15.84 -23.52 -6.21
CA GLY A 324 -16.05 -24.95 -5.99
C GLY A 324 -16.53 -25.34 -4.58
N GLU A 325 -16.37 -24.47 -3.59
CA GLU A 325 -16.90 -24.68 -2.24
C GLU A 325 -18.31 -24.10 -2.11
N GLY A 326 -19.31 -24.77 -2.69
CA GLY A 326 -20.69 -24.33 -2.50
C GLY A 326 -21.78 -24.94 -3.36
N SER A 327 -21.73 -26.23 -3.72
CA SER A 327 -22.94 -26.97 -4.14
C SER A 327 -22.72 -28.48 -4.19
N THR A 328 -22.38 -29.12 -3.07
CA THR A 328 -22.88 -30.47 -2.83
C THR A 328 -24.25 -30.31 -2.16
N ALA A 329 -25.28 -30.18 -3.00
CA ALA A 329 -26.64 -30.39 -2.57
C ALA A 329 -26.72 -31.82 -2.02
N VAL A 330 -26.71 -31.94 -0.69
CA VAL A 330 -27.13 -33.14 0.01
C VAL A 330 -28.58 -33.36 -0.39
N GLN A 331 -28.82 -34.29 -1.32
CA GLN A 331 -30.15 -34.81 -1.58
C GLN A 331 -30.65 -35.43 -0.26
N ARG A 332 -31.55 -34.71 0.42
CA ARG A 332 -32.34 -35.31 1.49
C ARG A 332 -33.30 -36.32 0.86
N PRO A 333 -33.43 -37.53 1.42
CA PRO A 333 -34.42 -38.48 0.94
C PRO A 333 -35.81 -37.94 1.20
N VAL A 334 -36.66 -38.00 0.16
CA VAL A 334 -38.07 -37.62 0.20
C VAL A 334 -38.80 -38.67 1.02
N ALA A 335 -39.26 -38.30 2.22
CA ALA A 335 -40.23 -39.07 2.97
C ALA A 335 -41.64 -38.60 2.57
N SER A 336 -42.39 -39.51 1.97
CA SER A 336 -43.82 -39.41 1.72
C SER A 336 -44.60 -39.27 3.03
N GLY A 337 -45.47 -38.27 3.14
CA GLY A 337 -46.36 -38.09 4.28
C GLY A 337 -47.46 -37.08 4.01
N SER A 338 -48.64 -37.62 3.72
CA SER A 338 -49.94 -36.95 3.60
C SER A 338 -50.36 -36.19 4.87
N GLY A 339 -50.99 -35.03 4.71
CA GLY A 339 -51.73 -34.35 5.77
C GLY A 339 -52.15 -32.96 5.35
N GLY A 340 -53.42 -32.80 4.96
CA GLY A 340 -53.97 -31.50 4.62
C GLY A 340 -54.31 -30.67 5.86
N GLU A 341 -54.21 -29.35 5.73
CA GLU A 341 -55.00 -28.42 6.52
C GLU A 341 -55.06 -27.06 5.80
N THR A 342 -56.26 -26.51 5.80
CA THR A 342 -56.70 -25.27 5.18
C THR A 342 -56.15 -24.04 5.91
N GLN A 343 -55.75 -23.01 5.16
CA GLN A 343 -55.62 -21.64 5.70
C GLN A 343 -56.26 -20.59 4.78
N PRO A 344 -56.87 -19.54 5.36
CA PRO A 344 -57.73 -18.62 4.64
C PRO A 344 -56.94 -17.48 3.98
N THR A 345 -57.51 -17.01 2.87
CA THR A 345 -57.12 -15.79 2.15
C THR A 345 -57.35 -14.54 2.98
N VAL A 346 -56.30 -13.75 3.20
CA VAL A 346 -56.40 -12.40 3.77
C VAL A 346 -56.09 -11.37 2.69
N ASP A 347 -57.11 -10.57 2.44
CA ASP A 347 -57.21 -9.38 1.61
C ASP A 347 -56.11 -8.35 1.91
N ARG A 348 -55.47 -7.82 0.88
CA ARG A 348 -54.59 -6.64 0.98
C ARG A 348 -55.26 -5.46 0.29
N ASN A 349 -55.94 -4.63 1.07
CA ASN A 349 -56.32 -3.28 0.66
C ASN A 349 -55.98 -2.23 1.72
N ALA A 350 -55.22 -1.23 1.27
CA ALA A 350 -55.10 0.16 1.71
C ALA A 350 -54.86 0.49 3.20
N LYS A 351 -53.77 1.24 3.46
CA LYS A 351 -53.86 2.57 4.10
C LYS A 351 -52.55 3.36 3.95
N THR A 352 -52.72 4.51 3.29
CA THR A 352 -51.81 5.64 3.16
C THR A 352 -51.54 6.31 4.51
N LEU A 353 -50.29 6.69 4.77
CA LEU A 353 -49.88 7.51 5.92
C LEU A 353 -49.78 9.00 5.51
N PRO A 354 -50.20 9.96 6.37
CA PRO A 354 -50.18 11.38 6.02
C PRO A 354 -48.82 12.04 6.32
N ARG A 355 -48.43 12.96 5.42
CA ARG A 355 -47.31 13.88 5.58
C ARG A 355 -47.64 14.93 6.64
N ARG A 356 -46.79 15.06 7.66
CA ARG A 356 -46.79 16.21 8.58
C ARG A 356 -46.03 17.38 7.94
N ARG A 357 -46.72 18.51 7.77
CA ARG A 357 -46.12 19.83 7.54
C ARG A 357 -45.61 20.37 8.88
N LEU A 358 -44.44 21.01 8.86
CA LEU A 358 -44.00 21.96 9.88
C LEU A 358 -44.06 23.36 9.26
N ALA A 359 -44.61 24.30 10.04
CA ALA A 359 -44.62 25.74 9.86
C ALA A 359 -44.86 26.37 11.25
N PRO A 360 -44.59 27.67 11.47
CA PRO A 360 -44.02 28.66 10.55
C PRO A 360 -42.49 28.79 10.66
#